data_AF-A0A9P7F6Q6-F1
#
_entry.id   AF-A0A9P7F6Q6-F1
#
_cell.length_a   1.000
_cell.length_b   1.000
_cell.length_c   1.000
_cell.angle_alpha   90.00
_cell.angle_beta   90.00
_cell.angle_gamma   90.00
#
_symmetry.space_group_name_H-M   'P 1'
#
loop_
_entity.id
_entity.type
_entity.pdbx_description
1 polymer ?
#
loop_
_entity_poly.entity_id
_entity_poly.type
_entity_poly.pdbx_seq_one_letter_code
_entity_poly.pdbx_strand_id
1 'polypeptide(L)'
;MDVGHLFNAIKKHPVLACITYVDLASFIRRASLLKDDILQPQPQRISVSHAPDVLPDSVTKFLAMSLDMSSDAVDNLWYIVKDLVWELPMSAETSAEDEVAFKLHGYELGLVGCTLYPPVKTCINHDCTAWQHGTLLKKEEQRRIVIFTHSEGAKPAWTVHLKCRECNTNYQFNYSVKDQLRTYYSGIPQHIQVSDHQFVELNLAMHWMDLMQIAVSATNCGHLYGIAQTRRTHDDTDHWQFGNVITTEQVWDCFVILAL
;
A
#
# COMPACT_ATOMS: atom_id res chain seq x y z
N MET A 1 -23.54 2.33 -7.73
CA MET A 1 -23.86 2.79 -9.10
C MET A 1 -23.93 1.56 -10.02
N ASP A 2 -24.88 1.47 -10.95
CA ASP A 2 -24.97 0.33 -11.89
C ASP A 2 -23.92 0.48 -13.02
N VAL A 3 -23.19 -0.59 -13.31
CA VAL A 3 -22.09 -0.67 -14.30
C VAL A 3 -22.59 -0.28 -15.69
N GLY A 4 -23.84 -0.63 -16.04
CA GLY A 4 -24.44 -0.27 -17.33
C GLY A 4 -24.62 1.24 -17.52
N HIS A 5 -24.93 1.96 -16.44
CA HIS A 5 -25.06 3.42 -16.47
C HIS A 5 -23.69 4.11 -16.61
N LEU A 6 -22.65 3.58 -15.96
CA LEU A 6 -21.28 4.10 -16.04
C LEU A 6 -20.73 4.02 -17.46
N PHE A 7 -20.85 2.86 -18.11
CA PHE A 7 -20.41 2.69 -19.50
C PHE A 7 -21.14 3.59 -20.49
N ASN A 8 -22.43 3.82 -20.27
CA ASN A 8 -23.21 4.74 -21.10
C ASN A 8 -22.77 6.20 -20.91
N ALA A 9 -22.34 6.60 -19.71
CA ALA A 9 -21.77 7.93 -19.47
C ALA A 9 -20.42 8.09 -20.18
N ILE A 10 -19.54 7.08 -20.08
CA ILE A 10 -18.22 7.06 -20.73
C ILE A 10 -18.35 7.12 -22.26
N LYS A 11 -19.22 6.31 -22.86
CA LYS A 11 -19.42 6.28 -24.33
C LYS A 11 -19.94 7.60 -24.91
N LYS A 12 -20.68 8.38 -24.12
CA LYS A 12 -21.18 9.70 -24.54
C LYS A 12 -20.11 10.79 -24.44
N HIS A 13 -18.99 10.53 -23.77
CA HIS A 13 -17.93 11.48 -23.59
C HIS A 13 -16.97 11.46 -24.80
N PRO A 14 -16.74 12.59 -25.49
CA PRO A 14 -15.98 12.61 -26.75
C PRO A 14 -14.54 12.13 -26.59
N VAL A 15 -13.92 12.41 -25.43
CA VAL A 15 -12.53 12.03 -25.11
C VAL A 15 -12.42 10.55 -24.67
N LEU A 16 -13.51 9.96 -24.14
CA LEU A 16 -13.48 8.62 -23.55
C LEU A 16 -14.18 7.56 -24.42
N ALA A 17 -14.70 7.94 -25.58
CA ALA A 17 -15.47 7.06 -26.44
C ALA A 17 -14.71 5.80 -26.90
N CYS A 18 -13.38 5.88 -26.96
CA CYS A 18 -12.50 4.77 -27.36
C CYS A 18 -12.03 3.87 -26.20
N ILE A 19 -12.37 4.21 -24.95
CA ILE A 19 -11.91 3.45 -23.77
C ILE A 19 -12.55 2.05 -23.77
N THR A 20 -11.71 1.03 -23.65
CA THR A 20 -12.17 -0.36 -23.56
C THR A 20 -12.57 -0.71 -22.14
N TYR A 21 -13.27 -1.84 -21.98
CA TYR A 21 -13.54 -2.39 -20.65
C TYR A 21 -12.26 -2.68 -19.86
N VAL A 22 -11.21 -3.16 -20.55
CA VAL A 22 -9.92 -3.51 -19.93
C VAL A 22 -9.22 -2.26 -19.39
N ASP A 23 -9.25 -1.16 -20.14
CA ASP A 23 -8.68 0.12 -19.72
C ASP A 23 -9.40 0.66 -18.49
N LEU A 24 -10.74 0.61 -18.49
CA LEU A 24 -11.55 1.03 -17.35
C LEU A 24 -11.24 0.20 -16.10
N ALA A 25 -11.21 -1.13 -16.23
CA ALA A 25 -10.92 -2.02 -15.12
C ALA A 25 -9.50 -1.78 -14.56
N SER A 26 -8.52 -1.56 -15.44
CA SER A 26 -7.13 -1.26 -15.06
C SER A 26 -7.00 0.10 -14.39
N PHE A 27 -7.71 1.13 -14.89
CA PHE A 27 -7.78 2.44 -14.27
C PHE A 27 -8.33 2.36 -12.85
N ILE A 28 -9.50 1.73 -12.67
CA ILE A 28 -10.16 1.62 -11.38
C ILE A 28 -9.25 0.89 -10.38
N ARG A 29 -8.63 -0.22 -10.80
CA ARG A 29 -7.73 -1.01 -9.97
C ARG A 29 -6.49 -0.23 -9.54
N ARG A 30 -5.78 0.39 -10.49
CA ARG A 30 -4.56 1.18 -10.22
C ARG A 30 -4.84 2.41 -9.37
N ALA A 31 -5.93 3.12 -9.66
CA ALA A 31 -6.35 4.26 -8.84
C ALA A 31 -6.72 3.82 -7.41
N SER A 32 -7.31 2.63 -7.25
CA SER A 32 -7.62 2.06 -5.92
C SER A 32 -6.37 1.73 -5.11
N LEU A 33 -5.30 1.28 -5.76
CA LEU A 33 -3.99 1.06 -5.13
C LEU A 33 -3.32 2.38 -4.70
N LEU A 34 -3.67 3.49 -5.34
CA LEU A 34 -3.07 4.81 -5.14
C LEU A 34 -3.89 5.75 -4.25
N LYS A 35 -4.94 5.29 -3.56
CA LYS A 35 -5.80 6.18 -2.74
C LYS A 35 -5.03 7.02 -1.74
N ASP A 36 -4.03 6.43 -1.09
CA ASP A 36 -3.20 7.14 -0.14
C ASP A 36 -2.32 8.20 -0.83
N ASP A 37 -1.71 7.85 -1.96
CA ASP A 37 -0.92 8.79 -2.77
C ASP A 37 -1.78 9.90 -3.39
N ILE A 38 -3.08 9.64 -3.62
CA ILE A 38 -4.08 10.64 -4.02
C ILE A 38 -4.39 11.59 -2.85
N LEU A 39 -4.50 11.10 -1.61
CA LEU A 39 -4.81 11.92 -0.42
C LEU A 39 -3.64 12.77 0.06
N GLN A 40 -2.42 12.25 0.01
CA GLN A 40 -1.28 12.90 0.65
C GLN A 40 -1.05 14.35 0.15
N PRO A 41 -1.16 14.66 -1.15
CA PRO A 41 -1.00 16.03 -1.66
C PRO A 41 -2.18 16.97 -1.39
N GLN A 42 -3.35 16.44 -1.00
CA GLN A 42 -4.58 17.24 -0.84
C GLN A 42 -4.49 18.21 0.36
N PRO A 43 -5.35 19.24 0.45
CA PRO A 43 -5.44 20.06 1.64
C PRO A 43 -5.76 19.24 2.90
N GLN A 44 -5.27 19.66 4.06
CA GLN A 44 -5.46 18.94 5.34
C GLN A 44 -6.92 18.84 5.80
N ARG A 45 -7.81 19.67 5.26
CA ARG A 45 -9.25 19.72 5.59
C ARG A 45 -10.09 18.79 4.71
N ILE A 46 -9.48 18.08 3.76
CA ILE A 46 -10.23 17.17 2.90
C ILE A 46 -10.72 15.97 3.72
N SER A 47 -11.92 15.50 3.40
CA SER A 47 -12.48 14.30 4.00
C SER A 47 -11.77 13.06 3.47
N VAL A 48 -11.32 12.18 4.37
CA VAL A 48 -10.76 10.86 3.99
C VAL A 48 -11.81 9.88 3.49
N SER A 49 -13.09 10.12 3.82
CA SER A 49 -14.21 9.26 3.45
C SER A 49 -14.77 9.53 2.05
N HIS A 50 -14.30 10.58 1.37
CA HIS A 50 -14.81 10.98 0.06
C HIS A 50 -13.66 11.13 -0.92
N ALA A 51 -13.90 10.77 -2.18
CA ALA A 51 -12.89 10.90 -3.22
C ALA A 51 -12.57 12.39 -3.48
N PRO A 52 -11.29 12.78 -3.56
CA PRO A 52 -10.92 14.13 -3.95
C PRO A 52 -11.38 14.47 -5.38
N ASP A 53 -11.74 15.72 -5.63
CA ASP A 53 -12.18 16.17 -6.96
C ASP A 53 -11.06 16.19 -7.99
N VAL A 54 -9.82 16.39 -7.54
CA VAL A 54 -8.64 16.58 -8.40
C VAL A 54 -7.59 15.54 -8.05
N LEU A 55 -7.09 14.84 -9.06
CA LEU A 55 -5.95 13.94 -8.94
C LEU A 55 -4.64 14.73 -8.83
N PRO A 56 -3.66 14.27 -8.03
CA PRO A 56 -2.32 14.82 -8.09
C PRO A 56 -1.65 14.56 -9.45
N ASP A 57 -0.85 15.51 -9.92
CA ASP A 57 -0.13 15.42 -11.21
C ASP A 57 0.68 14.13 -11.39
N SER A 58 1.30 13.62 -10.31
CA SER A 58 2.06 12.36 -10.36
C SER A 58 1.16 11.17 -10.66
N VAL A 59 -0.02 11.11 -10.04
CA VAL A 59 -1.02 10.06 -10.25
C VAL A 59 -1.62 10.18 -11.65
N THR A 60 -1.97 11.40 -12.08
CA THR A 60 -2.49 11.65 -13.43
C THR A 60 -1.49 11.22 -14.51
N LYS A 61 -0.21 11.59 -14.37
CA LYS A 61 0.86 11.18 -15.29
C LYS A 61 1.05 9.66 -15.32
N PHE A 62 1.06 9.00 -14.16
CA PHE A 62 1.19 7.55 -14.09
C PHE A 62 0.03 6.83 -14.78
N LEU A 63 -1.21 7.22 -14.50
CA LEU A 63 -2.39 6.61 -15.13
C LEU A 63 -2.40 6.86 -16.63
N ALA A 64 -2.05 8.06 -17.07
CA ALA A 64 -1.92 8.43 -18.48
C ALA A 64 -0.90 7.55 -19.22
N MET A 65 0.33 7.47 -18.70
CA MET A 65 1.41 6.68 -19.31
C MET A 65 1.10 5.18 -19.29
N SER A 66 0.54 4.68 -18.19
CA SER A 66 0.36 3.25 -17.98
C SER A 66 -0.85 2.65 -18.71
N LEU A 67 -1.74 3.49 -19.22
CA LEU A 67 -2.92 3.11 -20.00
C LEU A 67 -2.92 3.72 -21.41
N ASP A 68 -1.81 4.32 -21.83
CA ASP A 68 -1.65 5.00 -23.12
C ASP A 68 -2.79 5.99 -23.44
N MET A 69 -3.12 6.85 -22.47
CA MET A 69 -4.18 7.86 -22.59
C MET A 69 -3.68 9.26 -22.26
N SER A 70 -4.39 10.28 -22.75
CA SER A 70 -4.05 11.67 -22.42
C SER A 70 -4.39 12.01 -20.96
N SER A 71 -3.71 13.00 -20.36
CA SER A 71 -4.06 13.48 -19.02
C SER A 71 -5.49 14.01 -18.94
N ASP A 72 -5.98 14.64 -20.01
CA ASP A 72 -7.39 15.07 -20.10
C ASP A 72 -8.35 13.88 -20.05
N ALA A 73 -8.02 12.75 -20.72
CA ALA A 73 -8.81 11.53 -20.61
C ALA A 73 -8.80 10.97 -19.17
N VAL A 74 -7.65 10.99 -18.49
CA VAL A 74 -7.54 10.58 -17.08
C VAL A 74 -8.42 11.42 -16.17
N ASP A 75 -8.38 12.75 -16.30
CA ASP A 75 -9.15 13.65 -15.43
C ASP A 75 -10.66 13.49 -15.66
N ASN A 76 -11.09 13.37 -16.92
CA ASN A 76 -12.49 13.10 -17.26
C ASN A 76 -12.94 11.72 -16.76
N LEU A 77 -12.07 10.71 -16.84
CA LEU A 77 -12.39 9.38 -16.35
C LEU A 77 -12.49 9.36 -14.82
N TRP A 78 -11.54 10.01 -14.12
CA TRP A 78 -11.57 10.19 -12.67
C TRP A 78 -12.88 10.85 -12.24
N TYR A 79 -13.28 11.94 -12.88
CA TYR A 79 -14.54 12.62 -12.58
C TYR A 79 -15.75 11.68 -12.58
N ILE A 80 -15.78 10.69 -13.48
CA ILE A 80 -16.86 9.71 -13.61
C ILE A 80 -16.75 8.59 -12.57
N VAL A 81 -15.54 8.10 -12.28
CA VAL A 81 -15.34 6.84 -11.53
C VAL A 81 -14.79 7.03 -10.12
N LYS A 82 -14.45 8.25 -9.69
CA LYS A 82 -13.77 8.52 -8.41
C LYS A 82 -14.48 7.92 -7.20
N ASP A 83 -15.81 8.01 -7.14
CA ASP A 83 -16.59 7.50 -6.02
C ASP A 83 -16.57 5.96 -5.98
N LEU A 84 -16.67 5.33 -7.15
CA LEU A 84 -16.52 3.88 -7.28
C LEU A 84 -15.12 3.43 -6.84
N VAL A 85 -14.08 4.11 -7.30
CA VAL A 85 -12.71 3.85 -6.85
C VAL A 85 -12.64 3.97 -5.33
N TRP A 86 -13.23 5.01 -4.75
CA TRP A 86 -13.20 5.28 -3.31
C TRP A 86 -13.90 4.23 -2.46
N GLU A 87 -15.02 3.70 -2.93
CA GLU A 87 -15.81 2.66 -2.25
C GLU A 87 -15.16 1.27 -2.32
N LEU A 88 -14.40 0.97 -3.37
CA LEU A 88 -13.77 -0.34 -3.51
C LEU A 88 -12.72 -0.58 -2.42
N PRO A 89 -12.64 -1.78 -1.83
CA PRO A 89 -11.53 -2.09 -0.94
C PRO A 89 -10.22 -1.97 -1.72
N MET A 90 -9.19 -1.43 -1.07
CA MET A 90 -7.84 -1.49 -1.64
C MET A 90 -7.48 -2.97 -1.78
N SER A 91 -7.26 -3.45 -3.01
CA SER A 91 -6.89 -4.85 -3.19
C SER A 91 -5.56 -5.07 -2.50
N ALA A 92 -5.47 -6.14 -1.70
CA ALA A 92 -4.25 -6.42 -0.95
C ALA A 92 -3.08 -6.86 -1.85
N GLU A 93 -3.40 -7.29 -3.08
CA GLU A 93 -2.44 -7.80 -4.04
C GLU A 93 -2.52 -7.00 -5.35
N THR A 94 -1.34 -6.68 -5.87
CA THR A 94 -1.14 -6.05 -7.18
C THR A 94 -1.00 -7.15 -8.22
N SER A 95 -1.70 -7.10 -9.36
CA SER A 95 -1.44 -8.10 -10.41
C SER A 95 -0.08 -7.88 -11.05
N ALA A 96 0.48 -8.94 -11.66
CA ALA A 96 1.75 -8.84 -12.39
C ALA A 96 1.76 -7.71 -13.44
N GLU A 97 0.64 -7.46 -14.12
CA GLU A 97 0.51 -6.36 -15.09
C GLU A 97 0.60 -4.97 -14.43
N ASP A 98 0.08 -4.82 -13.20
CA ASP A 98 0.22 -3.59 -12.44
C ASP A 98 1.63 -3.41 -11.91
N GLU A 99 2.27 -4.47 -11.42
CA GLU A 99 3.66 -4.42 -10.97
C GLU A 99 4.58 -3.94 -12.10
N VAL A 100 4.40 -4.49 -13.30
CA VAL A 100 5.12 -4.05 -14.50
C VAL A 100 4.85 -2.56 -14.79
N ALA A 101 3.61 -2.12 -14.72
CA ALA A 101 3.29 -0.71 -14.96
C ALA A 101 3.89 0.24 -13.91
N PHE A 102 3.85 -0.12 -12.62
CA PHE A 102 4.49 0.66 -11.57
C PHE A 102 6.01 0.74 -11.77
N LYS A 103 6.63 -0.38 -12.15
CA LYS A 103 8.07 -0.43 -12.45
C LYS A 103 8.44 0.46 -13.64
N LEU A 104 7.63 0.44 -14.71
CA LEU A 104 7.91 1.19 -15.95
C LEU A 104 7.56 2.68 -15.85
N HIS A 105 6.52 3.05 -15.12
CA HIS A 105 5.95 4.41 -15.17
C HIS A 105 5.76 5.06 -13.80
N GLY A 106 5.74 4.29 -12.71
CA GLY A 106 5.44 4.80 -11.36
C GLY A 106 6.67 5.25 -10.59
N TYR A 107 7.79 4.52 -10.70
CA TYR A 107 8.94 4.69 -9.81
C TYR A 107 9.58 6.08 -9.90
N GLU A 108 9.72 6.63 -11.11
CA GLU A 108 10.24 8.00 -11.30
C GLU A 108 9.31 9.08 -10.74
N LEU A 109 8.02 8.77 -10.62
CA LEU A 109 7.00 9.65 -10.04
C LEU A 109 6.83 9.45 -8.52
N GLY A 110 7.65 8.58 -7.91
CA GLY A 110 7.56 8.23 -6.49
C GLY A 110 6.37 7.33 -6.14
N LEU A 111 5.76 6.67 -7.14
CA LEU A 111 4.62 5.78 -6.98
C LEU A 111 5.07 4.32 -7.09
N VAL A 112 4.55 3.46 -6.21
CA VAL A 112 4.87 2.03 -6.20
C VAL A 112 3.61 1.22 -5.95
N GLY A 113 3.59 -0.03 -6.45
CA GLY A 113 2.44 -0.92 -6.26
C GLY A 113 2.22 -1.37 -4.81
N CYS A 114 3.27 -1.34 -3.99
CA CYS A 114 3.19 -1.72 -2.57
C CYS A 114 3.75 -0.64 -1.66
N THR A 115 2.84 0.14 -1.04
CA THR A 115 3.17 1.08 0.05
C THR A 115 2.36 0.76 1.30
N LEU A 116 3.07 0.49 2.39
CA LEU A 116 2.51 0.26 3.71
C LEU A 116 2.26 1.61 4.42
N TYR A 117 1.03 2.08 4.40
CA TYR A 117 0.58 3.25 5.16
C TYR A 117 -0.01 2.83 6.52
N PRO A 118 0.07 3.68 7.56
CA PRO A 118 -0.68 3.47 8.78
C PRO A 118 -2.17 3.26 8.49
N PRO A 119 -2.86 2.41 9.27
CA PRO A 119 -4.30 2.15 9.09
C PRO A 119 -5.16 3.38 9.42
N VAL A 120 -4.56 4.40 10.04
CA VAL A 120 -5.20 5.65 10.40
C VAL A 120 -4.74 6.78 9.50
N LYS A 121 -5.69 7.58 9.00
CA LYS A 121 -5.42 8.74 8.13
C LYS A 121 -5.60 10.07 8.86
N THR A 122 -6.27 10.05 10.00
CA THR A 122 -6.46 11.18 10.91
C THR A 122 -5.84 10.87 12.27
N CYS A 123 -5.59 11.90 13.07
CA CYS A 123 -5.10 11.70 14.44
C CYS A 123 -6.14 10.90 15.23
N ILE A 124 -5.72 9.89 16.00
CA ILE A 124 -6.58 9.08 16.89
C ILE A 124 -6.39 9.39 18.38
N ASN A 125 -5.57 10.39 18.71
CA ASN A 125 -5.43 10.84 20.09
C ASN A 125 -6.64 11.73 20.45
N HIS A 126 -7.54 11.25 21.29
CA HIS A 126 -8.78 11.94 21.67
C HIS A 126 -8.56 13.30 22.35
N ASP A 127 -7.40 13.49 22.99
CA ASP A 127 -7.02 14.75 23.62
C ASP A 127 -6.42 15.77 22.62
N CYS A 128 -6.32 15.41 21.35
CA CYS A 128 -5.72 16.25 20.31
C CYS A 128 -6.77 17.08 19.56
N THR A 129 -6.46 18.37 19.33
CA THR A 129 -7.27 19.26 18.48
C THR A 129 -7.41 18.75 17.05
N ALA A 130 -6.37 18.10 16.50
CA ALA A 130 -6.43 17.49 15.17
C ALA A 130 -7.44 16.33 15.08
N TRP A 131 -7.65 15.59 16.17
CA TRP A 131 -8.69 14.54 16.23
C TRP A 131 -10.08 15.16 16.18
N GLN A 132 -10.32 16.20 16.97
CA GLN A 132 -11.61 16.92 17.01
C GLN A 132 -12.00 17.50 15.64
N HIS A 133 -11.02 17.99 14.89
CA HIS A 133 -11.24 18.54 13.55
C HIS A 133 -11.19 17.48 12.44
N GLY A 134 -10.87 16.21 12.74
CA GLY A 134 -10.68 15.17 11.73
C GLY A 134 -9.59 15.52 10.71
N THR A 135 -8.52 16.19 11.13
CA THR A 135 -7.49 16.70 10.22
C THR A 135 -6.70 15.55 9.60
N LEU A 136 -6.56 15.57 8.27
CA LEU A 136 -5.76 14.61 7.53
C LEU A 136 -4.29 14.71 7.94
N LEU A 137 -3.74 13.58 8.38
CA LEU A 137 -2.32 13.44 8.69
C LEU A 137 -1.50 13.52 7.41
N LYS A 138 -0.31 14.10 7.52
CA LYS A 138 0.62 14.23 6.40
C LYS A 138 1.84 13.35 6.61
N LYS A 139 2.32 12.85 5.48
CA LYS A 139 3.60 12.14 5.35
C LYS A 139 4.73 12.98 5.93
N GLU A 140 5.39 12.40 6.93
CA GLU A 140 6.63 12.92 7.49
C GLU A 140 7.83 12.25 6.82
N GLU A 141 7.73 10.94 6.60
CA GLU A 141 8.84 10.12 6.13
C GLU A 141 8.34 9.00 5.21
N GLN A 142 9.18 8.63 4.24
CA GLN A 142 9.01 7.42 3.43
C GLN A 142 10.29 6.60 3.53
N ARG A 143 10.18 5.29 3.73
CA ARG A 143 11.33 4.39 3.74
C ARG A 143 11.11 3.25 2.77
N ARG A 144 12.19 2.87 2.09
CA ARG A 144 12.27 1.62 1.34
C ARG A 144 12.29 0.47 2.34
N ILE A 145 11.59 -0.62 2.04
CA ILE A 145 11.49 -1.81 2.88
C ILE A 145 11.51 -3.07 2.01
N VAL A 146 11.60 -4.24 2.65
CA VAL A 146 11.35 -5.54 2.02
C VAL A 146 10.21 -6.23 2.75
N ILE A 147 9.28 -6.80 1.98
CA ILE A 147 8.20 -7.65 2.50
C ILE A 147 8.51 -9.09 2.11
N PHE A 148 8.60 -9.98 3.10
CA PHE A 148 8.65 -11.41 2.88
C PHE A 148 7.23 -11.96 2.76
N THR A 149 6.90 -12.48 1.58
CA THR A 149 5.56 -12.99 1.28
C THR A 149 5.55 -14.51 1.21
N HIS A 150 4.42 -15.12 1.55
CA HIS A 150 4.26 -16.57 1.54
C HIS A 150 4.42 -17.14 0.13
N SER A 151 3.75 -16.53 -0.86
CA SER A 151 3.60 -17.11 -2.20
C SER A 151 4.63 -16.59 -3.20
N GLU A 152 5.05 -15.34 -3.07
CA GLU A 152 5.79 -14.62 -4.12
C GLU A 152 7.24 -14.32 -3.74
N GLY A 153 7.59 -14.58 -2.48
CA GLY A 153 8.93 -14.33 -1.97
C GLY A 153 9.16 -12.91 -1.46
N ALA A 154 10.42 -12.56 -1.30
CA ALA A 154 10.83 -11.24 -0.85
C ALA A 154 10.58 -10.21 -1.96
N LYS A 155 9.80 -9.18 -1.65
CA LYS A 155 9.44 -8.10 -2.58
C LYS A 155 9.88 -6.73 -2.06
N PRO A 156 10.38 -5.84 -2.93
CA PRO A 156 10.60 -4.45 -2.57
C PRO A 156 9.27 -3.73 -2.34
N ALA A 157 9.20 -2.90 -1.30
CA ALA A 157 8.02 -2.09 -1.01
C ALA A 157 8.43 -0.80 -0.28
N TRP A 158 7.47 0.07 0.00
CA TRP A 158 7.73 1.25 0.83
C TRP A 158 6.88 1.23 2.09
N THR A 159 7.34 1.89 3.15
CA THR A 159 6.53 2.25 4.32
C THR A 159 6.45 3.75 4.44
N VAL A 160 5.31 4.26 4.87
CA VAL A 160 5.08 5.69 5.12
C VAL A 160 4.82 5.93 6.60
N HIS A 161 5.45 6.97 7.13
CA HIS A 161 5.14 7.48 8.46
C HIS A 161 4.30 8.75 8.33
N LEU A 162 3.18 8.79 9.05
CA LEU A 162 2.30 9.96 9.11
C LEU A 162 2.47 10.64 10.46
N LYS A 163 2.53 11.96 10.51
CA LYS A 163 2.72 12.70 11.77
C LYS A 163 1.60 13.68 12.02
N CYS A 164 1.09 13.67 13.26
CA CYS A 164 0.22 14.73 13.74
C CYS A 164 1.09 15.92 14.18
N ARG A 165 0.90 17.09 13.56
CA ARG A 165 1.66 18.30 13.92
C ARG A 165 1.24 18.93 15.23
N GLU A 166 0.02 18.65 15.68
CA GLU A 166 -0.54 19.22 16.92
C GLU A 166 -0.05 18.48 18.16
N CYS A 167 -0.18 17.14 18.20
CA CYS A 167 0.24 16.34 19.36
C CYS A 167 1.56 15.57 19.17
N ASN A 168 2.26 15.80 18.06
CA ASN A 168 3.54 15.16 17.71
C ASN A 168 3.55 13.62 17.68
N THR A 169 2.39 12.97 17.64
CA THR A 169 2.30 11.52 17.47
C THR A 169 2.75 11.12 16.06
N ASN A 170 3.66 10.17 16.00
CA ASN A 170 4.14 9.56 14.75
C ASN A 170 3.43 8.21 14.55
N TYR A 171 2.65 8.11 13.49
CA TYR A 171 1.90 6.92 13.11
C TYR A 171 2.72 6.14 12.08
N GLN A 172 3.12 4.92 12.45
CA GLN A 172 3.76 3.94 11.57
C GLN A 172 2.74 2.87 11.14
N PHE A 173 3.17 1.87 10.37
CA PHE A 173 2.29 0.84 9.83
C PHE A 173 1.62 -0.03 10.91
N ASN A 174 2.38 -0.59 11.86
CA ASN A 174 1.84 -1.47 12.90
C ASN A 174 1.55 -0.79 14.25
N TYR A 175 2.11 0.40 14.47
CA TYR A 175 2.01 1.08 15.75
C TYR A 175 2.10 2.61 15.58
N SER A 176 1.78 3.32 16.64
CA SER A 176 2.05 4.75 16.81
C SER A 176 3.07 4.98 17.92
N VAL A 177 3.79 6.10 17.84
CA VAL A 177 4.77 6.53 18.83
C VAL A 177 4.42 7.93 19.30
N LYS A 178 4.28 8.09 20.62
CA LYS A 178 4.10 9.38 21.29
C LYS A 178 4.95 9.37 22.55
N ASP A 179 5.79 10.38 22.75
CA ASP A 179 6.64 10.52 23.94
C ASP A 179 7.49 9.26 24.24
N GLN A 180 8.08 8.68 23.18
CA GLN A 180 8.84 7.41 23.20
C GLN A 180 8.03 6.16 23.56
N LEU A 181 6.73 6.28 23.85
CA LEU A 181 5.84 5.15 24.06
C LEU A 181 5.29 4.63 22.73
N ARG A 182 5.52 3.35 22.48
CA ARG A 182 4.95 2.62 21.34
C ARG A 182 3.60 2.04 21.71
N THR A 183 2.58 2.30 20.89
CA THR A 183 1.24 1.72 21.04
C THR A 183 0.83 1.04 19.75
N TYR A 184 0.65 -0.28 19.78
CA TYR A 184 0.20 -1.07 18.63
C TYR A 184 -1.28 -0.82 18.33
N TYR A 185 -1.65 -0.86 17.05
CA TYR A 185 -3.06 -0.75 16.68
C TYR A 185 -3.81 -2.04 17.04
N SER A 186 -5.11 -1.92 17.25
CA SER A 186 -5.99 -3.07 17.45
C SER A 186 -6.11 -3.93 16.19
N GLY A 187 -6.25 -5.24 16.39
CA GLY A 187 -6.44 -6.22 15.30
C GLY A 187 -5.13 -6.83 14.82
N ILE A 188 -5.22 -7.82 13.93
CA ILE A 188 -4.06 -8.53 13.39
C ILE A 188 -3.67 -7.89 12.06
N PRO A 189 -2.46 -7.31 11.92
CA PRO A 189 -2.05 -6.66 10.69
C PRO A 189 -1.73 -7.71 9.62
N GLN A 190 -1.98 -7.37 8.35
CA GLN A 190 -1.62 -8.23 7.22
C GLN A 190 -0.11 -8.38 7.03
N HIS A 191 0.67 -7.37 7.45
CA HIS A 191 2.12 -7.39 7.42
C HIS A 191 2.66 -7.01 8.80
N ILE A 192 3.70 -7.70 9.26
CA ILE A 192 4.29 -7.54 10.59
C ILE A 192 5.69 -6.95 10.43
N GLN A 193 5.94 -5.79 11.02
CA GLN A 193 7.24 -5.16 11.06
C GLN A 193 8.16 -5.89 12.03
N VAL A 194 9.06 -6.72 11.49
CA VAL A 194 10.04 -7.50 12.27
C VAL A 194 11.39 -6.79 12.39
N SER A 195 11.63 -5.75 11.61
CA SER A 195 12.80 -4.88 11.71
C SER A 195 12.50 -3.50 11.13
N ASP A 196 13.45 -2.57 11.22
CA ASP A 196 13.26 -1.19 10.72
C ASP A 196 12.88 -1.12 9.24
N HIS A 197 13.37 -2.06 8.44
CA HIS A 197 13.17 -2.09 6.98
C HIS A 197 12.61 -3.43 6.48
N GLN A 198 12.13 -4.29 7.37
CA GLN A 198 11.72 -5.65 7.00
C GLN A 198 10.37 -6.01 7.61
N PHE A 199 9.52 -6.55 6.76
CA PHE A 199 8.14 -6.90 7.06
C PHE A 199 7.87 -8.33 6.63
N VAL A 200 7.00 -9.02 7.35
CA VAL A 200 6.59 -10.39 7.04
C VAL A 200 5.08 -10.42 6.84
N GLU A 201 4.62 -11.01 5.75
CA GLU A 201 3.20 -11.27 5.53
C GLU A 201 2.65 -12.20 6.62
N LEU A 202 1.47 -11.88 7.14
CA LEU A 202 0.80 -12.66 8.18
C LEU A 202 0.69 -14.14 7.81
N ASN A 203 0.30 -14.45 6.57
CA ASN A 203 0.17 -15.84 6.12
C ASN A 203 1.49 -16.62 6.20
N LEU A 204 2.63 -15.96 5.93
CA LEU A 204 3.95 -16.56 6.07
C LEU A 204 4.30 -16.81 7.54
N ALA A 205 4.01 -15.85 8.42
CA ALA A 205 4.20 -16.01 9.85
C ALA A 205 3.32 -17.14 10.42
N MET A 206 2.05 -17.21 10.02
CA MET A 206 1.14 -18.31 10.39
C MET A 206 1.68 -19.67 9.92
N HIS A 207 2.17 -19.75 8.68
CA HIS A 207 2.76 -20.97 8.14
C HIS A 207 3.99 -21.42 8.96
N TRP A 208 4.85 -20.50 9.38
CA TRP A 208 5.97 -20.83 10.27
C TRP A 208 5.49 -21.30 11.64
N MET A 209 4.44 -20.71 12.22
CA MET A 209 3.86 -21.21 13.47
C MET A 209 3.39 -22.66 13.33
N ASP A 210 2.69 -23.00 12.26
CA ASP A 210 2.22 -24.36 12.00
C ASP A 210 3.39 -25.36 11.89
N LEU A 211 4.45 -25.00 11.15
CA LEU A 211 5.65 -25.82 11.03
C LEU A 211 6.35 -26.04 12.38
N MET A 212 6.42 -24.98 13.20
CA MET A 212 7.09 -25.03 14.51
C MET A 212 6.29 -25.77 15.57
N GLN A 213 4.96 -25.80 15.47
CA GLN A 213 4.13 -26.66 16.32
C GLN A 213 4.36 -28.15 16.06
N ILE A 214 4.73 -28.52 14.84
CA ILE A 214 4.91 -29.93 14.45
C ILE A 214 6.34 -30.39 14.77
N ALA A 215 7.36 -29.76 14.21
CA ALA A 215 8.74 -30.25 14.34
C ALA A 215 9.87 -29.29 13.93
N VAL A 216 9.56 -28.14 13.32
CA VAL A 216 10.57 -27.29 12.67
C VAL A 216 11.07 -26.22 13.66
N SER A 217 12.35 -25.84 13.59
CA SER A 217 12.87 -24.68 14.35
C SER A 217 12.69 -23.39 13.57
N ALA A 218 12.76 -22.23 14.24
CA ALA A 218 12.73 -20.92 13.56
C ALA A 218 13.85 -20.79 12.51
N THR A 219 15.06 -21.30 12.80
CA THR A 219 16.17 -21.34 11.85
C THR A 219 15.83 -22.17 10.62
N ASN A 220 15.23 -23.35 10.81
CA ASN A 220 14.80 -24.19 9.69
C ASN A 220 13.67 -23.52 8.89
N CYS A 221 12.77 -22.79 9.53
CA CYS A 221 11.73 -22.00 8.83
C CYS A 221 12.35 -20.94 7.92
N GLY A 222 13.32 -20.18 8.42
CA GLY A 222 14.05 -19.20 7.61
C GLY A 222 14.83 -19.84 6.45
N HIS A 223 15.47 -20.99 6.68
CA HIS A 223 16.16 -21.75 5.64
C HIS A 223 15.20 -22.28 4.56
N LEU A 224 14.07 -22.87 4.97
CA LEU A 224 13.04 -23.36 4.05
C LEU A 224 12.49 -22.21 3.19
N TYR A 225 12.29 -21.04 3.79
CA TYR A 225 11.91 -19.84 3.05
C TYR A 225 12.98 -19.44 2.01
N GLY A 226 14.26 -19.42 2.39
CA GLY A 226 15.35 -19.14 1.46
C GLY A 226 15.43 -20.14 0.30
N ILE A 227 15.22 -21.43 0.57
CA ILE A 227 15.14 -22.47 -0.48
C ILE A 227 13.93 -22.21 -1.40
N ALA A 228 12.77 -21.87 -0.85
CA ALA A 228 11.59 -21.52 -1.64
C ALA A 228 11.84 -20.27 -2.50
N GLN A 229 12.51 -19.25 -1.95
CA GLN A 229 12.89 -18.03 -2.66
C GLN A 229 13.73 -18.31 -3.89
N THR A 230 14.76 -19.16 -3.79
CA THR A 230 15.65 -19.48 -4.94
C THR A 230 14.94 -20.20 -6.08
N ARG A 231 13.78 -20.83 -5.83
CA ARG A 231 12.96 -21.47 -6.87
C ARG A 231 12.11 -20.49 -7.65
N ARG A 232 11.92 -19.27 -7.12
CA ARG A 232 11.14 -18.22 -7.77
C ARG A 232 12.04 -17.50 -8.78
N THR A 233 11.48 -17.13 -9.93
CA THR A 233 12.19 -16.32 -10.93
C THR A 233 12.67 -15.04 -10.28
N HIS A 234 13.99 -14.79 -10.37
CA HIS A 234 14.63 -13.56 -9.94
C HIS A 234 13.98 -12.40 -10.71
N ASP A 235 13.03 -11.71 -10.10
CA ASP A 235 12.82 -10.32 -10.49
C ASP A 235 14.05 -9.57 -9.96
N ASP A 236 14.64 -8.76 -10.82
CA ASP A 236 15.95 -8.17 -10.63
C ASP A 236 15.88 -7.13 -9.49
N THR A 237 16.03 -7.60 -8.25
CA THR A 237 16.10 -6.76 -7.05
C THR A 237 17.47 -6.10 -6.90
N ASP A 238 18.35 -6.18 -7.91
CA ASP A 238 19.72 -5.65 -7.88
C ASP A 238 19.81 -4.16 -7.55
N HIS A 239 18.71 -3.41 -7.70
CA HIS A 239 18.62 -2.00 -7.34
C HIS A 239 18.07 -1.73 -5.92
N TRP A 240 17.72 -2.76 -5.17
CA TRP A 240 17.14 -2.64 -3.82
C TRP A 240 18.19 -2.86 -2.74
N GLN A 241 18.36 -1.87 -1.86
CA GLN A 241 19.48 -1.83 -0.91
C GLN A 241 19.37 -2.81 0.28
N PHE A 242 18.28 -3.55 0.40
CA PHE A 242 18.01 -4.41 1.55
C PHE A 242 18.06 -5.88 1.15
N GLY A 243 18.63 -6.70 2.03
CA GLY A 243 18.73 -8.13 1.83
C GLY A 243 17.37 -8.81 1.71
N ASN A 244 17.31 -9.86 0.91
CA ASN A 244 16.15 -10.74 0.70
C ASN A 244 16.24 -12.03 1.54
N VAL A 245 17.09 -12.03 2.57
CA VAL A 245 17.30 -13.17 3.47
C VAL A 245 16.64 -12.89 4.81
N ILE A 246 15.74 -13.78 5.21
CA ILE A 246 15.11 -13.75 6.54
C ILE A 246 16.04 -14.37 7.58
N THR A 247 16.12 -13.76 8.75
CA THR A 247 16.92 -14.24 9.90
C THR A 247 16.08 -15.08 10.87
N THR A 248 16.74 -15.83 11.76
CA THR A 248 16.04 -16.62 12.79
C THR A 248 15.30 -15.72 13.76
N GLU A 249 15.91 -14.59 14.12
CA GLU A 249 15.39 -13.57 15.02
C GLU A 249 14.09 -12.99 14.46
N GLN A 250 14.05 -12.67 13.17
CA GLN A 250 12.86 -12.11 12.52
C GLN A 250 11.69 -13.10 12.46
N VAL A 251 11.97 -14.40 12.35
CA VAL A 251 10.93 -15.44 12.45
C VAL A 251 10.34 -15.43 13.87
N TRP A 252 11.17 -15.35 14.92
CA TRP A 252 10.69 -15.23 16.29
C TRP A 252 9.95 -13.92 16.57
N ASP A 253 10.42 -12.81 16.03
CA ASP A 253 9.81 -11.49 16.18
C ASP A 253 8.37 -11.48 15.66
N CYS A 254 8.07 -12.24 14.59
CA CYS A 254 6.69 -12.42 14.12
C CYS A 254 5.77 -12.91 15.25
N PHE A 255 6.20 -13.94 15.99
CA PHE A 255 5.35 -14.55 17.02
C PHE A 255 5.25 -13.68 18.25
N VAL A 256 6.35 -13.04 18.65
CA VAL A 256 6.37 -12.11 19.78
C VAL A 256 5.40 -10.96 19.51
N ILE A 257 5.46 -10.35 18.31
CA ILE A 257 4.60 -9.22 17.96
C ILE A 257 3.13 -9.65 17.85
N LEU A 258 2.83 -10.84 17.31
CA LEU A 258 1.48 -11.37 17.24
C LEU A 258 0.86 -11.71 18.62
N ALA A 259 1.69 -11.85 19.66
CA ALA A 259 1.24 -12.16 21.01
C ALA A 259 1.06 -10.91 21.91
N LEU A 260 1.33 -9.70 21.41
CA LEU A 260 1.10 -8.42 22.11
C LEU A 260 -0.37 -7.98 22.04
#